data_AF-A0A3Q8XNG1-F1
#
_entry.id   AF-A0A3Q8XNG1-F1
#
_cell.length_a   1.000
_cell.length_b   1.000
_cell.length_c   1.000
_cell.angle_alpha   90.00
_cell.angle_beta   90.00
_cell.angle_gamma   90.00
#
_symmetry.space_group_name_H-M   'P 1'
#
loop_
_entity.id
_entity.type
_entity.pdbx_description
1 polymer ?
#
loop_
_entity_poly.entity_id
_entity_poly.type
_entity_poly.pdbx_seq_one_letter_code
_entity_poly.pdbx_strand_id
1 'polypeptide(L)'
;MVDQNATLDRVALLLGDHSVAENLTWLVNGPYRTGLYEVDGIDFDSSFNTTMLPKRDAALRFQFKGKVFEINALNRGGDHSGSSYTSEMSLYVDSDQVLVARLESTYGDFGWKRSVSIGPLTLKHAAPGEWMEDLQAIVEDCRTSWKPRQQQLEAMGIAMDIDELG
;
A
#
# COMPACT_ATOMS: atom_id res chain seq x y z
N MET A 1 -7.59 3.64 -35.16
CA MET A 1 -6.98 2.82 -34.09
C MET A 1 -6.38 3.78 -33.08
N VAL A 2 -6.84 3.75 -31.83
CA VAL A 2 -6.16 4.47 -30.74
C VAL A 2 -4.86 3.73 -30.47
N ASP A 3 -3.74 4.45 -30.41
CA ASP A 3 -2.44 3.88 -30.08
C ASP A 3 -2.48 3.39 -28.62
N GLN A 4 -2.43 2.08 -28.43
CA GLN A 4 -2.48 1.46 -27.11
C GLN A 4 -1.25 1.85 -26.27
N ASN A 5 -0.10 2.11 -26.90
CA ASN A 5 1.10 2.53 -26.19
C ASN A 5 0.94 3.96 -25.66
N ALA A 6 0.44 4.88 -26.49
CA ALA A 6 0.12 6.25 -26.05
C ALA A 6 -0.93 6.29 -24.91
N THR A 7 -1.81 5.29 -24.86
CA THR A 7 -2.79 5.15 -23.77
C THR A 7 -2.14 4.67 -22.49
N LEU A 8 -1.27 3.65 -22.56
CA LEU A 8 -0.53 3.14 -21.40
C LEU A 8 0.43 4.17 -20.82
N ASP A 9 1.14 4.92 -21.67
CA ASP A 9 2.05 6.00 -21.22
C ASP A 9 1.30 7.07 -20.44
N ARG A 10 0.09 7.44 -20.89
CA ARG A 10 -0.77 8.39 -20.17
C ARG A 10 -1.24 7.84 -18.82
N VAL A 11 -1.60 6.56 -18.76
CA VAL A 11 -1.97 5.90 -17.50
C VAL A 11 -0.78 5.88 -16.54
N ALA A 12 0.43 5.55 -17.02
CA ALA A 12 1.64 5.56 -16.20
C ALA A 12 1.94 6.96 -15.66
N LEU A 13 1.80 8.00 -16.50
CA LEU A 13 1.98 9.38 -16.09
C LEU A 13 0.99 9.77 -14.98
N LEU A 14 -0.30 9.47 -15.15
CA LEU A 14 -1.32 9.76 -14.14
C LEU A 14 -1.03 9.06 -12.80
N LEU A 15 -0.68 7.77 -12.83
CA LEU A 15 -0.31 7.04 -11.61
C LEU A 15 0.95 7.63 -10.95
N GLY A 16 1.88 8.14 -11.75
CA GLY A 16 3.09 8.82 -11.27
C GLY A 16 2.81 10.20 -10.66
N ASP A 17 1.96 11.01 -11.29
CA ASP A 17 1.58 12.34 -10.83
C ASP A 17 0.89 12.29 -9.45
N HIS A 18 0.20 11.18 -9.14
CA HIS A 18 -0.44 10.92 -7.84
C HIS A 18 0.40 10.04 -6.90
N SER A 19 1.68 9.78 -7.22
CA SER A 19 2.59 8.97 -6.41
C SER A 19 1.99 7.62 -5.95
N VAL A 20 1.17 6.97 -6.78
CA VAL A 20 0.34 5.82 -6.36
C VAL A 20 1.17 4.69 -5.76
N ALA A 21 2.31 4.37 -6.37
CA ALA A 21 3.21 3.31 -5.87
C ALA A 21 3.82 3.67 -4.51
N GLU A 22 4.24 4.91 -4.31
CA GLU A 22 4.79 5.38 -3.03
C GLU A 22 3.71 5.38 -1.94
N ASN A 23 2.52 5.88 -2.26
CA ASN A 23 1.39 5.92 -1.33
C ASN A 23 0.98 4.51 -0.88
N LEU A 24 0.89 3.56 -1.82
CA LEU A 24 0.61 2.16 -1.50
C LEU A 24 1.75 1.52 -0.70
N THR A 25 3.01 1.85 -0.99
CA THR A 25 4.17 1.40 -0.22
C THR A 25 4.09 1.88 1.23
N TRP A 26 3.78 3.16 1.44
CA TRP A 26 3.61 3.72 2.77
C TRP A 26 2.49 3.01 3.52
N LEU A 27 1.36 2.78 2.86
CA LEU A 27 0.24 2.07 3.46
C LEU A 27 0.62 0.64 3.87
N VAL A 28 1.21 -0.15 2.98
CA VAL A 28 1.52 -1.55 3.32
C VAL A 28 2.61 -1.72 4.38
N ASN A 29 3.42 -0.68 4.64
CA ASN A 29 4.40 -0.64 5.73
C ASN A 29 3.85 0.00 7.02
N GLY A 30 2.73 0.72 6.95
CA GLY A 30 2.27 1.61 8.01
C GLY A 30 1.89 0.94 9.34
N PRO A 31 2.08 1.63 10.47
CA PRO A 31 1.90 1.13 11.84
C PRO A 31 0.44 0.93 12.27
N TYR A 32 -0.52 1.47 11.50
CA TYR A 32 -1.96 1.38 11.77
C TYR A 32 -2.48 -0.07 11.80
N ARG A 33 -1.73 -1.03 11.25
CA ARG A 33 -2.04 -2.47 11.30
C ARG A 33 -2.09 -3.05 12.72
N THR A 34 -1.58 -2.33 13.71
CA THR A 34 -1.56 -2.78 15.11
C THR A 34 -2.84 -2.43 15.88
N GLY A 35 -3.79 -1.70 15.26
CA GLY A 35 -4.99 -1.20 15.96
C GLY A 35 -4.68 -0.17 17.04
N LEU A 36 -3.43 0.31 17.11
CA LEU A 36 -2.95 1.30 18.08
C LEU A 36 -3.14 2.74 17.58
N TYR A 37 -3.82 2.92 16.45
CA TYR A 37 -3.85 4.18 15.75
C TYR A 37 -5.19 4.41 15.03
N GLU A 38 -5.90 5.47 15.40
CA GLU A 38 -7.09 5.95 14.73
C GLU A 38 -6.73 7.18 13.91
N VAL A 39 -7.24 7.27 12.67
CA VAL A 39 -7.13 8.45 11.82
C VAL A 39 -8.52 8.97 11.59
N ASP A 40 -8.78 10.22 11.96
CA ASP A 40 -10.10 10.83 11.79
C ASP A 40 -10.53 10.74 10.32
N GLY A 41 -11.71 10.17 10.08
CA GLY A 41 -12.27 10.00 8.74
C GLY A 41 -11.79 8.77 7.96
N ILE A 42 -10.92 7.93 8.55
CA ILE A 42 -10.49 6.66 7.99
C ILE A 42 -10.82 5.53 8.96
N ASP A 43 -11.77 4.68 8.57
CA ASP A 43 -12.17 3.52 9.37
C ASP A 43 -11.45 2.26 8.87
N PHE A 44 -10.41 1.83 9.59
CA PHE A 44 -9.67 0.61 9.28
C PHE A 44 -10.41 -0.62 9.81
N ASP A 45 -10.67 -1.59 8.94
CA ASP A 45 -11.32 -2.84 9.31
C ASP A 45 -10.34 -3.73 10.09
N SER A 46 -10.36 -3.59 11.41
CA SER A 46 -9.56 -4.39 12.35
C SER A 46 -9.96 -5.87 12.40
N SER A 47 -11.13 -6.24 11.86
CA SER A 47 -11.56 -7.64 11.73
C SER A 47 -10.89 -8.35 10.55
N PHE A 48 -10.30 -7.60 9.62
CA PHE A 48 -9.53 -8.11 8.50
C PHE A 48 -8.15 -8.60 8.97
N ASN A 49 -8.14 -9.79 9.59
CA ASN A 49 -6.95 -10.34 10.22
C ASN A 49 -6.00 -11.00 9.20
N THR A 50 -4.91 -10.32 8.89
CA THR A 50 -3.83 -10.81 8.01
C THR A 50 -3.17 -12.12 8.47
N THR A 51 -3.33 -12.52 9.74
CA THR A 51 -2.81 -13.82 10.24
C THR A 51 -3.60 -15.03 9.74
N MET A 52 -4.81 -14.81 9.20
CA MET A 52 -5.66 -15.87 8.63
C MET A 52 -5.35 -16.14 7.15
N LEU A 53 -4.57 -15.27 6.51
CA LEU A 53 -4.14 -15.49 5.14
C LEU A 53 -2.95 -16.47 5.09
N PRO A 54 -2.78 -17.25 4.00
CA PRO A 54 -1.59 -18.06 3.80
C PRO A 54 -0.34 -17.24 4.10
N LYS A 55 0.56 -17.79 4.93
CA LYS A 55 1.74 -17.10 5.46
C LYS A 55 2.34 -16.14 4.41
N ARG A 56 2.22 -14.83 4.67
CA ARG A 56 2.84 -13.68 3.95
C ARG A 56 1.95 -12.92 2.96
N ASP A 57 0.68 -13.25 2.86
CA ASP A 57 -0.28 -12.38 2.19
C ASP A 57 -0.57 -11.15 3.08
N ALA A 58 -0.52 -9.97 2.47
CA ALA A 58 -0.90 -8.73 3.14
C ALA A 58 -2.26 -8.31 2.62
N ALA A 59 -3.22 -8.13 3.52
CA ALA A 59 -4.46 -7.51 3.16
C ALA A 59 -4.81 -6.38 4.12
N LEU A 60 -5.45 -5.36 3.57
CA LEU A 60 -5.82 -4.16 4.30
C LEU A 60 -7.14 -3.68 3.73
N ARG A 61 -8.09 -3.39 4.61
CA ARG A 61 -9.37 -2.81 4.22
C ARG A 61 -9.68 -1.60 5.08
N PHE A 62 -10.16 -0.53 4.46
CA PHE A 62 -10.56 0.69 5.16
C PHE A 62 -11.64 1.45 4.39
N GLN A 63 -12.33 2.36 5.08
CA GLN A 63 -13.31 3.26 4.47
C GLN A 63 -12.83 4.70 4.51
N PHE A 64 -13.09 5.45 3.43
CA PHE A 64 -12.79 6.88 3.34
C PHE A 64 -13.82 7.56 2.44
N LYS A 65 -14.41 8.67 2.92
CA LYS A 65 -15.49 9.42 2.21
C LYS A 65 -16.62 8.54 1.67
N GLY A 66 -16.96 7.46 2.37
CA GLY A 66 -18.00 6.51 1.96
C GLY A 66 -17.59 5.48 0.89
N LYS A 67 -16.34 5.50 0.43
CA LYS A 67 -15.75 4.48 -0.44
C LYS A 67 -15.04 3.43 0.40
N VAL A 68 -15.08 2.17 -0.03
CA VAL A 68 -14.33 1.06 0.58
C VAL A 68 -13.07 0.80 -0.24
N PHE A 69 -11.91 0.87 0.40
CA PHE A 69 -10.63 0.49 -0.18
C PHE A 69 -10.19 -0.86 0.36
N GLU A 70 -9.73 -1.73 -0.51
CA GLU A 70 -9.18 -3.05 -0.15
C GLU A 70 -7.90 -3.32 -0.93
N ILE A 71 -6.81 -3.57 -0.22
CA ILE A 71 -5.53 -4.01 -0.78
C ILE A 71 -5.40 -5.49 -0.47
N ASN A 72 -5.17 -6.31 -1.49
CA ASN A 72 -4.89 -7.73 -1.36
C ASN A 72 -3.57 -8.06 -2.03
N ALA A 73 -2.63 -8.63 -1.30
CA ALA A 73 -1.36 -9.12 -1.82
C ALA A 73 -1.28 -10.63 -1.68
N LEU A 74 -1.20 -11.33 -2.82
CA LEU A 74 -1.08 -12.77 -2.89
C LEU A 74 0.35 -13.16 -3.22
N ASN A 75 0.99 -13.93 -2.34
CA ASN A 75 2.35 -14.41 -2.54
C ASN A 75 2.43 -15.31 -3.78
N ARG A 76 3.23 -14.89 -4.77
CA ARG A 76 3.44 -15.63 -6.02
C ARG A 76 4.81 -16.34 -6.05
N GLY A 77 5.65 -16.15 -5.05
CA GLY A 77 6.97 -16.78 -4.96
C GLY A 77 7.88 -16.12 -3.93
N GLY A 78 8.69 -16.94 -3.26
CA GLY A 78 9.78 -16.51 -2.39
C GLY A 78 11.13 -16.95 -2.94
N ASP A 79 12.19 -16.25 -2.58
CA ASP A 79 13.53 -16.79 -2.75
C ASP A 79 13.70 -18.06 -1.89
N HIS A 80 14.64 -18.92 -2.27
CA HIS A 80 14.88 -20.18 -1.56
C HIS A 80 15.41 -19.94 -0.12
N SER A 81 15.93 -18.74 0.16
CA SER A 81 16.36 -18.28 1.49
C SER A 81 15.22 -17.90 2.41
N GLY A 82 14.04 -17.62 1.86
CA GLY A 82 12.90 -17.10 2.61
C GLY A 82 13.09 -15.67 3.14
N SER A 83 14.01 -14.91 2.56
CA SER A 83 14.37 -13.54 2.98
C SER A 83 13.74 -12.48 2.08
N SER A 84 13.31 -12.84 0.87
CA SER A 84 12.58 -11.96 -0.04
C SER A 84 11.41 -12.65 -0.74
N TYR A 85 10.34 -11.90 -0.99
CA TYR A 85 9.11 -12.37 -1.61
C TYR A 85 8.62 -11.38 -2.64
N THR A 86 7.93 -11.91 -3.63
CA THR A 86 7.17 -11.13 -4.57
C THR A 86 5.72 -11.58 -4.54
N SER A 87 4.84 -10.62 -4.30
CA SER A 87 3.39 -10.80 -4.31
C SER A 87 2.77 -10.02 -5.46
N GLU A 88 1.73 -10.59 -6.04
CA GLU A 88 0.80 -9.84 -6.89
C GLU A 88 -0.16 -9.09 -5.97
N MET A 89 -0.17 -7.76 -6.06
CA MET A 89 -1.00 -6.89 -5.25
C MET A 89 -2.15 -6.33 -6.10
N SER A 90 -3.36 -6.39 -5.58
CA SER A 90 -4.55 -5.80 -6.17
C SER A 90 -5.11 -4.74 -5.24
N LEU A 91 -5.49 -3.59 -5.80
CA LEU A 91 -6.28 -2.57 -5.13
C LEU A 91 -7.71 -2.61 -5.68
N TYR A 92 -8.67 -2.69 -4.76
CA TYR A 92 -10.08 -2.60 -5.03
C TYR A 92 -10.65 -1.33 -4.40
N VAL A 93 -11.58 -0.69 -5.11
CA VAL A 93 -12.39 0.43 -4.63
C VAL A 93 -13.84 0.08 -4.89
N ASP A 94 -14.66 0.04 -3.83
CA ASP A 94 -16.07 -0.36 -3.88
C ASP A 94 -16.30 -1.71 -4.58
N SER A 95 -15.35 -2.65 -4.38
CA SER A 95 -15.29 -3.99 -4.98
C SER A 95 -14.81 -4.06 -6.45
N ASP A 96 -14.59 -2.92 -7.10
CA ASP A 96 -13.99 -2.88 -8.44
C ASP A 96 -12.46 -2.93 -8.35
N GLN A 97 -11.82 -3.84 -9.09
CA GLN A 97 -10.36 -3.88 -9.18
C GLN A 97 -9.87 -2.69 -10.03
N VAL A 98 -9.21 -1.74 -9.40
CA VAL A 98 -8.73 -0.51 -10.07
C VAL A 98 -7.24 -0.53 -10.38
N LEU A 99 -6.46 -1.40 -9.73
CA LEU A 99 -5.03 -1.53 -9.97
C LEU A 99 -4.53 -2.92 -9.64
N VAL A 100 -3.61 -3.42 -10.47
CA VAL A 100 -2.70 -4.52 -10.14
C VAL A 100 -1.28 -3.96 -10.07
N ALA A 101 -0.51 -4.39 -9.09
CA ALA A 101 0.86 -4.00 -8.85
C ALA A 101 1.68 -5.18 -8.32
N ARG A 102 3.00 -4.99 -8.21
CA ARG A 102 3.92 -5.94 -7.59
C ARG A 102 4.29 -5.41 -6.21
N LEU A 103 4.14 -6.25 -5.19
CA LEU A 103 4.63 -5.98 -3.84
C LEU A 103 5.87 -6.83 -3.60
N GLU A 104 7.00 -6.19 -3.38
CA GLU A 104 8.23 -6.84 -2.94
C GLU A 104 8.32 -6.74 -1.42
N SER A 105 8.74 -7.81 -0.77
CA SER A 105 8.89 -7.85 0.68
C SER A 105 10.22 -8.48 1.04
N THR A 106 11.06 -7.75 1.75
CA THR A 106 12.38 -8.18 2.19
C THR A 106 12.42 -8.17 3.71
N TYR A 107 12.90 -9.26 4.31
CA TYR A 107 13.07 -9.34 5.76
C TYR A 107 14.44 -8.77 6.15
N GLY A 108 14.46 -7.75 7.00
CA GLY A 108 15.66 -7.16 7.58
C GLY A 108 15.65 -7.24 9.11
N ASP A 109 16.64 -6.60 9.73
CA ASP A 109 16.87 -6.66 11.19
C ASP A 109 15.71 -6.08 12.02
N PHE A 110 14.91 -5.19 11.43
CA PHE A 110 13.79 -4.50 12.07
C PHE A 110 12.42 -4.91 11.52
N GLY A 111 12.33 -6.06 10.85
CA GLY A 111 11.09 -6.64 10.32
C GLY A 111 11.00 -6.62 8.79
N TRP A 112 9.78 -6.67 8.27
CA TRP A 112 9.54 -6.67 6.83
C TRP A 112 9.60 -5.25 6.27
N LYS A 113 10.52 -5.03 5.34
CA LYS A 113 10.53 -3.89 4.42
C LYS A 113 9.74 -4.25 3.18
N ARG A 114 8.82 -3.39 2.74
CA ARG A 114 8.01 -3.65 1.55
C ARG A 114 8.08 -2.50 0.57
N SER A 115 8.01 -2.81 -0.73
CA SER A 115 7.94 -1.80 -1.79
C SER A 115 6.92 -2.21 -2.84
N VAL A 116 6.13 -1.24 -3.31
CA VAL A 116 5.15 -1.43 -4.38
C VAL A 116 5.72 -0.87 -5.67
N SER A 117 5.59 -1.64 -6.75
CA SER A 117 5.96 -1.20 -8.10
C SER A 117 4.85 -1.51 -9.10
N ILE A 118 4.66 -0.60 -10.07
CA ILE A 118 3.69 -0.75 -11.16
C ILE A 118 4.49 -0.95 -12.44
N GLY A 119 4.49 -2.17 -12.96
CA GLY A 119 5.23 -2.52 -14.16
C GLY A 119 4.36 -2.46 -15.42
N PRO A 120 4.96 -2.53 -16.63
CA PRO A 120 4.21 -2.49 -17.88
C PRO A 120 3.12 -3.56 -18.00
N LEU A 121 3.37 -4.75 -17.44
CA LEU A 121 2.41 -5.86 -17.47
C LEU A 121 1.20 -5.66 -16.55
N THR A 122 1.37 -4.92 -15.44
CA THR A 122 0.27 -4.67 -14.50
C THR A 122 -0.47 -3.37 -14.82
N LEU A 123 0.22 -2.42 -15.48
CA LEU A 123 -0.33 -1.16 -15.97
C LEU A 123 -1.55 -1.32 -16.88
N LYS A 124 -1.60 -2.40 -17.68
CA LYS A 124 -2.74 -2.71 -18.55
C LYS A 124 -4.04 -3.00 -17.79
N HIS A 125 -3.95 -3.25 -16.48
CA HIS A 125 -5.09 -3.49 -15.58
C HIS A 125 -5.44 -2.27 -14.73
N ALA A 126 -4.72 -1.16 -14.87
CA ALA A 126 -5.02 0.06 -14.13
C ALA A 126 -6.25 0.76 -14.74
N ALA A 127 -7.18 1.15 -13.88
CA ALA A 127 -8.33 1.99 -14.19
C ALA A 127 -8.19 3.31 -13.40
N PRO A 128 -7.50 4.32 -13.96
CA PRO A 128 -7.35 5.62 -13.29
C PRO A 128 -8.70 6.26 -12.96
N GLY A 129 -8.77 6.91 -11.81
CA GLY A 129 -9.95 7.66 -11.38
C GLY A 129 -9.68 8.46 -10.11
N GLU A 130 -10.73 9.04 -9.55
CA GLU A 130 -10.66 9.88 -8.34
C GLU A 130 -10.07 9.17 -7.12
N TRP A 131 -10.09 7.83 -7.11
CA TRP A 131 -9.49 7.04 -6.04
C TRP A 131 -7.99 7.32 -5.85
N MET A 132 -7.29 7.80 -6.89
CA MET A 132 -5.86 8.16 -6.80
C MET A 132 -5.64 9.39 -5.92
N GLU A 133 -6.51 10.40 -6.05
CA GLU A 133 -6.49 11.60 -5.19
C GLU A 133 -6.92 11.26 -3.76
N ASP A 134 -7.95 10.42 -3.63
CA ASP A 134 -8.38 9.94 -2.31
C ASP A 134 -7.26 9.15 -1.61
N LEU A 135 -6.55 8.28 -2.35
CA LEU A 135 -5.42 7.53 -1.82
C LEU A 135 -4.30 8.46 -1.33
N GLN A 136 -3.99 9.52 -2.07
CA GLN A 136 -3.02 10.51 -1.65
C GLN A 136 -3.46 11.22 -0.36
N ALA A 137 -4.71 11.68 -0.31
CA ALA A 137 -5.27 12.35 0.88
C ALA A 137 -5.24 11.42 2.12
N ILE A 138 -5.62 10.15 1.94
CA ILE A 138 -5.53 9.10 2.97
C ILE A 138 -4.11 9.00 3.55
N VAL A 139 -3.09 8.96 2.69
CA VAL A 139 -1.70 8.85 3.14
C VAL A 139 -1.25 10.13 3.84
N GLU A 140 -1.63 11.30 3.34
CA GLU A 140 -1.32 12.58 3.97
C GLU A 140 -1.96 12.70 5.37
N ASP A 141 -3.21 12.29 5.52
CA ASP A 141 -3.92 12.28 6.81
C ASP A 141 -3.27 11.28 7.77
N CYS A 142 -2.95 10.07 7.30
CA CYS A 142 -2.24 9.09 8.12
C CYS A 142 -0.86 9.59 8.56
N ARG A 143 -0.08 10.20 7.66
CA ARG A 143 1.26 10.74 7.96
C ARG A 143 1.17 11.89 8.98
N THR A 144 0.25 12.82 8.76
CA THR A 144 0.03 13.99 9.65
C THR A 144 -0.30 13.52 11.05
N SER A 145 -1.20 12.56 11.14
CA SER A 145 -1.72 12.10 12.41
C SER A 145 -0.66 11.22 13.13
N TRP A 146 0.18 10.47 12.40
CA TRP A 146 1.27 9.66 12.96
C TRP A 146 2.44 10.48 13.55
N LYS A 147 2.74 11.64 12.95
CA LYS A 147 3.93 12.45 13.25
C LYS A 147 4.16 12.73 14.75
N PRO A 148 3.15 13.11 15.57
CA PRO A 148 3.37 13.30 17.01
C PRO A 148 3.79 12.02 17.74
N ARG A 149 3.29 10.86 17.31
CA ARG A 149 3.63 9.56 17.92
C ARG A 149 5.04 9.12 17.54
N GLN A 150 5.44 9.35 16.29
CA GLN A 150 6.82 9.17 15.85
C GLN A 150 7.79 9.96 16.74
N GLN A 151 7.53 11.26 16.93
CA GLN A 151 8.36 12.13 17.77
C GLN A 151 8.45 11.65 19.22
N GLN A 152 7.35 11.13 19.80
CA GLN A 152 7.37 10.56 21.15
C GLN A 152 8.27 9.34 21.24
N LEU A 153 8.22 8.44 20.25
CA LEU A 153 8.99 7.20 20.26
C LEU A 153 10.47 7.45 19.99
N GLU A 154 10.79 8.37 19.10
CA GLU A 154 12.16 8.87 18.90
C GLU A 154 12.72 9.49 20.18
N ALA A 155 11.93 10.30 20.90
CA ALA A 155 12.33 10.87 22.19
C ALA A 155 12.56 9.81 23.28
N MET A 156 11.95 8.63 23.15
CA MET A 156 12.16 7.47 24.02
C MET A 156 13.38 6.62 23.59
N GLY A 157 14.11 7.02 22.54
CA GLY A 157 15.23 6.26 21.98
C GLY A 157 14.81 5.06 21.16
N ILE A 158 13.54 4.97 20.76
CA ILE A 158 13.03 3.94 19.85
C ILE A 158 13.12 4.53 18.44
N ALA A 159 14.12 4.07 17.67
CA ALA A 159 14.20 4.39 16.25
C ALA A 159 12.98 3.80 15.53
N MET A 160 12.18 4.66 14.91
CA MET A 160 11.09 4.26 14.04
C MET A 160 11.14 5.13 12.79
N ASP A 161 12.11 4.85 11.94
CA ASP A 161 12.05 5.39 10.60
C ASP A 161 11.07 4.55 9.78
N ILE A 162 9.84 5.04 9.65
CA ILE A 162 8.93 4.57 8.60
C ILE A 162 9.54 4.84 7.23
N ASP A 163 10.37 5.88 7.10
CA ASP A 163 11.09 6.20 5.87
C ASP A 163 12.24 5.23 5.58
N GLU A 164 12.75 4.49 6.58
CA GLU A 164 13.71 3.38 6.37
C GLU A 164 13.02 2.06 5.95
N LEU A 165 11.69 1.97 6.13
CA LEU A 165 10.84 0.85 5.68
C LEU A 165 10.36 0.99 4.22
N GLY A 166 10.71 2.08 3.53
CA GLY A 166 10.46 2.33 2.09
C GLY A 166 11.66 2.05 1.21
#